data_AF-A0A834H302-F1
#
_entry.id   AF-A0A834H302-F1
#
_cell.length_a   1.000
_cell.length_b   1.000
_cell.length_c   1.000
_cell.angle_alpha   90.00
_cell.angle_beta   90.00
_cell.angle_gamma   90.00
#
_symmetry.space_group_name_H-M   'P 1'
#
loop_
_entity.id
_entity.type
_entity.pdbx_description
1 polymer ?
#
loop_
_entity_poly.entity_id
_entity_poly.type
_entity_poly.pdbx_seq_one_letter_code
_entity_poly.pdbx_strand_id
1 'polypeptide(L)' 'MEIKLSSPDSPPLAVIAAAEIAGIPLSPDSSLPAGSPPTFVFSNGLELHGTKVLLSYVGRTASICNFYGLDALESC' A
#
# COMPACT_ATOMS: atom_id res chain seq x y z
N MET A 1 -13.31 1.01 -4.09
CA MET A 1 -12.62 2.13 -3.43
C MET A 1 -11.42 2.44 -4.30
N GLU A 2 -11.26 3.68 -4.77
CA GLU A 2 -10.08 4.05 -5.56
C GLU A 2 -8.96 4.47 -4.62
N ILE A 3 -7.76 3.92 -4.83
CA ILE A 3 -6.57 4.24 -4.05
C ILE A 3 -5.53 4.78 -5.01
N LYS A 4 -5.09 6.01 -4.75
CA LYS A 4 -4.02 6.65 -5.49
C LYS A 4 -2.70 6.43 -4.75
N LEU A 5 -1.72 5.84 -5.43
CA LEU A 5 -0.38 5.64 -4.89
C LEU A 5 0.53 6.78 -5.36
N SER A 6 0.84 7.70 -4.46
CA SER A 6 1.82 8.75 -4.70
C SER A 6 3.20 8.31 -4.22
N SER A 7 4.23 8.40 -5.07
CA SER A 7 5.61 8.05 -4.70
C SER A 7 6.66 8.96 -5.34
N PRO A 8 7.83 9.16 -4.69
CA PRO A 8 8.97 9.85 -5.30
C PRO A 8 9.63 8.99 -6.39
N ASP A 9 10.78 9.42 -6.90
CA ASP A 9 11.56 8.84 -8.02
C ASP A 9 11.77 7.31 -7.98
N SER A 10 11.66 6.69 -6.80
CA SER A 10 11.71 5.23 -6.62
C SER A 10 10.35 4.71 -6.13
N PRO A 11 9.53 4.13 -7.01
CA PRO A 11 8.21 3.61 -6.62
C PRO A 11 8.36 2.41 -5.67
N PRO A 12 7.48 2.28 -4.66
CA PRO A 12 7.55 1.19 -3.68
C PRO A 12 7.10 -0.14 -4.30
N LEU A 13 8.00 -0.83 -4.99
CA LEU A 13 7.71 -2.07 -5.73
C LEU A 13 7.02 -3.14 -4.86
N ALA A 14 7.43 -3.28 -3.60
CA ALA A 14 6.81 -4.23 -2.67
C ALA A 14 5.31 -3.92 -2.43
N VAL A 15 4.95 -2.64 -2.34
CA VAL A 15 3.55 -2.20 -2.14
C VAL A 15 2.74 -2.47 -3.40
N ILE A 16 3.31 -2.16 -4.58
CA ILE A 16 2.66 -2.39 -5.87
C ILE A 16 2.42 -3.90 -6.07
N ALA A 17 3.44 -4.73 -5.85
CA ALA A 17 3.31 -6.18 -5.99
C ALA A 17 2.28 -6.77 -5.01
N ALA A 18 2.30 -6.35 -3.75
CA ALA A 18 1.32 -6.83 -2.77
C ALA A 18 -0.11 -6.42 -3.13
N ALA A 19 -0.31 -5.20 -3.62
CA ALA A 19 -1.63 -4.71 -4.04
C ALA A 19 -2.16 -5.46 -5.27
N GLU A 20 -1.29 -5.72 -6.25
CA GLU A 20 -1.63 -6.52 -7.43
C GLU A 20 -2.06 -7.93 -7.04
N ILE A 21 -1.28 -8.60 -6.18
CA ILE A 21 -1.63 -9.93 -5.65
C ILE A 21 -2.96 -9.88 -4.91
N ALA A 22 -3.19 -8.84 -4.10
CA ALA A 22 -4.43 -8.66 -3.34
C ALA A 22 -5.64 -8.24 -4.20
N GLY A 23 -5.46 -7.97 -5.49
CA GLY A 23 -6.52 -7.46 -6.37
C GLY A 23 -6.99 -6.04 -6.02
N ILE A 24 -6.11 -5.23 -5.40
CA ILE A 24 -6.40 -3.84 -5.02
C ILE A 24 -5.95 -2.92 -6.17
N PRO A 25 -6.87 -2.24 -6.87
CA PRO A 25 -6.51 -1.33 -7.94
C PRO A 25 -5.80 -0.09 -7.38
N LEU A 26 -4.60 0.19 -7.88
CA LEU A 26 -3.82 1.38 -7.55
C LEU A 26 -3.69 2.29 -8.78
N SER A 27 -3.99 3.58 -8.59
CA SER A 27 -3.71 4.62 -9.57
C SER A 27 -2.36 5.28 -9.24
N PRO A 28 -1.30 5.10 -10.07
CA PRO A 28 0.00 5.67 -9.78
C PRO A 28 -0.02 7.20 -9.95
N ASP A 29 0.76 7.88 -9.11
CA ASP A 29 0.91 9.32 -9.13
C ASP A 29 2.32 9.73 -8.70
N SER A 30 2.90 10.67 -9.45
CA SER A 30 4.27 11.13 -9.23
C SER A 30 4.30 12.56 -8.72
N SER A 31 3.27 12.99 -7.98
CA SER A 31 3.17 14.38 -7.50
C SER A 31 4.03 14.67 -6.26
N LEU A 32 4.60 13.64 -5.62
CA LEU A 32 5.37 13.83 -4.39
C LEU A 32 6.79 14.34 -4.67
N PRO A 33 7.30 15.27 -3.83
CA PRO A 33 8.70 15.67 -3.88
C PRO A 33 9.66 14.50 -3.66
N ALA A 34 10.87 14.62 -4.21
CA ALA A 34 11.95 13.68 -3.93
C ALA A 34 12.21 13.56 -2.41
N GLY A 35 12.32 12.32 -1.93
CA GLY A 35 12.53 12.02 -0.50
C GLY A 35 11.25 11.95 0.35
N SER A 36 10.08 12.27 -0.20
CA SER A 36 8.81 12.06 0.51
C SER A 36 8.49 10.56 0.64
N PRO A 37 7.87 10.12 1.74
CA PRO A 37 7.43 8.73 1.88
C PRO A 37 6.32 8.42 0.87
N PRO A 38 6.24 7.17 0.36
CA PRO A 38 5.13 6.78 -0.48
C PRO A 38 3.82 6.89 0.30
N THR A 39 2.74 7.27 -0.38
CA THR A 39 1.47 7.63 0.26
C THR A 39 0.30 7.03 -0.51
N PHE A 40 -0.66 6.43 0.21
CA PHE A 40 -1.99 6.16 -0.34
C PHE A 40 -2.89 7.35 -0.07
N VAL A 41 -3.52 7.86 -1.11
CA VAL A 41 -4.57 8.87 -1.03
C VAL A 41 -5.88 8.21 -1.40
N PHE A 42 -6.85 8.26 -0.48
CA PHE A 42 -8.16 7.68 -0.67
C PHE A 42 -9.15 8.72 -1.20
N SER A 43 -10.20 8.28 -1.88
CA SER A 43 -11.23 9.18 -2.43
C SER A 43 -11.99 10.00 -1.37
N ASN A 44 -11.91 9.62 -0.10
CA ASN A 44 -12.49 10.36 1.03
C ASN A 44 -11.53 11.40 1.64
N GLY A 45 -10.35 11.60 1.04
CA GLY A 45 -9.33 12.53 1.51
C GLY A 45 -8.47 12.01 2.67
N LEU A 46 -8.64 10.76 3.09
CA LEU A 46 -7.71 10.14 4.03
C LEU A 46 -6.40 9.78 3.34
N GLU A 47 -5.32 9.76 4.13
CA GLU A 47 -3.99 9.42 3.65
C GLU A 47 -3.30 8.42 4.58
N LEU A 48 -2.49 7.53 3.99
CA LEU A 48 -1.58 6.64 4.72
C LEU A 48 -0.18 6.80 4.17
N HIS A 49 0.80 7.04 5.05
CA HIS A 49 2.17 7.34 4.65
C HIS A 49 3.15 6.25 5.09
N GLY A 50 4.09 5.93 4.20
CA GLY A 50 5.23 5.07 4.45
C GLY A 50 5.00 3.60 4.08
N THR A 51 6.03 2.98 3.50
CA THR A 51 5.99 1.62 2.93
C THR A 51 5.44 0.57 3.88
N LYS A 52 5.86 0.58 5.16
CA LYS A 52 5.40 -0.38 6.16
C LYS A 52 3.89 -0.26 6.41
N VAL A 53 3.38 0.96 6.52
CA VAL A 53 1.95 1.23 6.74
C VAL A 53 1.14 0.79 5.52
N LEU A 54 1.62 1.10 4.32
CA LEU A 54 0.98 0.72 3.07
C LEU A 54 0.86 -0.81 2.91
N LEU A 55 1.97 -1.54 3.11
CA LEU A 55 1.96 -3.02 3.11
C LEU A 55 0.99 -3.57 4.15
N SER A 56 0.91 -2.91 5.31
CA SER A 56 0.03 -3.32 6.40
C SER A 56 -1.44 -3.09 6.12
N TYR A 57 -1.76 -2.05 5.36
CA TYR A 57 -3.10 -1.82 4.86
C TYR A 57 -3.47 -2.87 3.81
N VAL A 58 -2.63 -3.04 2.79
CA VAL A 58 -2.84 -4.02 1.70
C VAL A 58 -3.05 -5.43 2.28
N GLY A 59 -2.18 -5.85 3.20
CA GLY A 59 -2.29 -7.13 3.87
C GLY A 59 -3.62 -7.36 4.57
N ARG A 60 -4.10 -6.37 5.35
CA ARG A 60 -5.34 -6.47 6.13
C ARG A 60 -6.61 -6.34 5.28
N THR A 61 -6.54 -5.64 4.15
CA THR A 61 -7.67 -5.42 3.26
C THR A 61 -7.81 -6.52 2.21
N ALA A 62 -6.75 -7.27 1.92
CA ALA A 62 -6.80 -8.39 1.00
C ALA A 62 -7.82 -9.45 1.47
N SER A 63 -8.58 -10.00 0.52
CA SER A 63 -9.46 -11.14 0.78
C SER A 63 -8.72 -12.49 0.77
N ILE A 64 -7.39 -12.45 0.65
CA ILE A 64 -6.53 -13.63 0.67
C ILE A 64 -6.32 -14.06 2.12
N CYS A 65 -6.69 -15.30 2.44
CA CYS A 65 -6.48 -15.86 3.78
C CYS A 65 -5.01 -15.74 4.21
N ASN A 66 -4.79 -15.25 5.43
CA ASN A 66 -3.48 -15.12 6.07
C ASN A 66 -2.45 -14.26 5.30
N PHE A 67 -2.91 -13.37 4.41
CA PHE A 67 -1.99 -12.56 3.60
C PHE A 67 -1.12 -11.59 4.42
N TYR A 68 -1.59 -11.22 5.61
CA TYR A 68 -0.86 -10.40 6.58
C TYR A 68 -0.44 -11.16 7.85
N GLY A 69 -0.64 -12.49 7.87
CA GLY A 69 -0.57 -13.30 9.10
C GLY A 69 -1.81 -13.17 9.98
N LEU A 70 -1.93 -14.04 10.97
CA LEU A 70 -3.01 -14.03 11.98
C LEU A 70 -2.71 -13.03 13.11
N ASP A 71 -1.45 -12.95 13.52
CA ASP A 71 -0.92 -11.94 14.43
C ASP A 71 0.59 -11.68 14.14
N ALA A 72 1.20 -10.75 14.87
CA ALA A 72 2.61 -10.39 14.67
C ALA A 72 3.62 -11.48 15.10
N LEU A 73 3.15 -12.59 15.69
CA LEU A 73 3.95 -13.69 16.23
C LEU A 73 3.79 -14.98 15.42
N GLU A 74 2.68 -15.17 14.73
CA GLU A 74 2.42 -16.32 13.88
C GLU A 74 2.95 -16.11 12.46
N SER A 75 4.24 -16.43 12.29
CA SER A 75 4.78 -16.92 11.01
C SER A 75 4.65 -18.45 11.04
N CYS A 76 4.12 -19.04 9.97
CA CYS A 76 4.31 -20.49 9.73
C CYS A 76 5.79 -20.87 9.79
#